data_AF-A0A2H1FKD5-F1
#
_entry.id   AF-A0A2H1FKD5-F1
#
_cell.length_a   1.000
_cell.length_b   1.000
_cell.length_c   1.000
_cell.angle_alpha   90.00
_cell.angle_beta   90.00
_cell.angle_gamma   90.00
#
_symmetry.space_group_name_H-M   'P 1'
#
loop_
_entity.id
_entity.type
_entity.pdbx_description
1 polymer ?
#
loop_
_entity_poly.entity_id
_entity_poly.type
_entity_poly.pdbx_seq_one_letter_code
_entity_poly.pdbx_strand_id
1 'polypeptide(L)'
;MAHPIKPPGRLGDPNMSLATDPRTNINLAKALKPLRMDINVPENRITPATASMAQIKKMMAKVNAMEEQTADLMPRDLPGDKTRPEVDCKTVTIKGVDGNDVNLYVYRRADSGNAKLPCVVYIHGGGMVHGQTLSAGHVHWCKGIAIAGSVCIAIDFRNAFLPSSDGGIHHPFPAGLNDCASGVQHIASHKSELGISSLVLQGESGGANLAIATTLKAKRDGWMKEIDGVYACVPYISGIWHRPQDQLLKELPSLIENNGYFLQVTSMALMAKFYTPDDKDLTNPLAWPYHATVDELKGLPPFVLVMDELDPLRDEGIAFGRKLVQAGVGVTSSVNLGVIHATSLIFRQPLPELHFGTINNIVAFAQSCREDSGTPIRPKLS
;
A
#
# COMPACT_ATOMS: atom_id res chain seq x y z
N MET A 1 41.85 14.62 2.04
CA MET A 1 40.86 15.64 2.46
C MET A 1 39.58 14.89 2.82
N ALA A 2 39.07 15.05 4.04
CA ALA A 2 37.78 14.44 4.39
C ALA A 2 36.70 15.11 3.54
N HIS A 3 35.99 14.34 2.71
CA HIS A 3 34.76 14.85 2.10
C HIS A 3 33.83 15.27 3.24
N PRO A 4 33.33 16.52 3.28
CA PRO A 4 32.37 16.90 4.30
C PRO A 4 31.18 15.95 4.17
N ILE A 5 30.85 15.25 5.27
CA ILE A 5 29.71 14.33 5.32
C ILE A 5 28.47 15.21 5.10
N LYS A 6 27.86 15.09 3.92
CA LYS A 6 26.60 15.76 3.61
C LYS A 6 25.43 14.87 4.05
N PRO A 7 24.34 15.45 4.57
CA PRO A 7 23.09 14.72 4.73
C PRO A 7 22.64 14.08 3.39
N PRO A 8 21.90 12.97 3.42
CA PRO A 8 21.44 12.30 2.20
C PRO A 8 20.39 13.13 1.45
N GLY A 9 20.19 12.80 0.17
CA GLY A 9 19.10 13.33 -0.62
C GLY A 9 19.03 14.85 -0.63
N ARG A 10 17.80 15.35 -0.57
CA ARG A 10 17.50 16.78 -0.59
C ARG A 10 17.80 17.52 0.71
N LEU A 11 18.14 16.80 1.79
CA LEU A 11 18.65 17.42 3.02
C LEU A 11 20.06 17.99 2.81
N GLY A 12 20.91 17.31 2.03
CA GLY A 12 22.28 17.74 1.75
C GLY A 12 22.44 18.57 0.48
N ASP A 13 21.54 18.39 -0.50
CA ASP A 13 21.44 19.20 -1.71
C ASP A 13 19.98 19.36 -2.13
N PRO A 14 19.34 20.52 -1.92
CA PRO A 14 17.94 20.75 -2.30
C PRO A 14 17.61 20.50 -3.77
N ASN A 15 18.62 20.47 -4.66
CA ASN A 15 18.48 20.19 -6.09
C ASN A 15 18.69 18.71 -6.45
N MET A 16 19.01 17.85 -5.48
CA MET A 16 19.19 16.42 -5.73
C MET A 16 17.90 15.81 -6.29
N SER A 17 18.05 14.95 -7.30
CA SER A 17 16.96 14.17 -7.90
C SER A 17 17.38 12.71 -8.02
N LEU A 18 16.47 11.83 -8.42
CA LEU A 18 16.80 10.40 -8.62
C LEU A 18 17.94 10.19 -9.64
N ALA A 19 18.08 11.09 -10.62
CA ALA A 19 19.19 11.09 -11.58
C ALA A 19 20.56 11.39 -10.96
N THR A 20 20.62 12.10 -9.82
CA THR A 20 21.86 12.56 -9.19
C THR A 20 22.08 12.00 -7.79
N ASP A 21 21.06 11.43 -7.15
CA ASP A 21 21.17 10.79 -5.86
C ASP A 21 22.00 9.50 -6.00
N PRO A 22 23.16 9.40 -5.32
CA PRO A 22 24.06 8.26 -5.47
C PRO A 22 23.47 6.94 -4.95
N ARG A 23 22.35 7.00 -4.23
CA ARG A 23 21.66 5.82 -3.69
C ARG A 23 20.78 5.14 -4.74
N THR A 24 20.34 5.87 -5.78
CA THR A 24 19.40 5.33 -6.77
C THR A 24 19.96 4.10 -7.46
N ASN A 25 19.22 3.00 -7.42
CA ASN A 25 19.57 1.76 -8.10
C ASN A 25 19.75 2.02 -9.60
N ILE A 26 20.86 1.56 -10.17
CA ILE A 26 21.24 1.86 -11.54
C ILE A 26 20.26 1.32 -12.59
N ASN A 27 19.62 0.17 -12.33
CA ASN A 27 18.63 -0.41 -13.25
C ASN A 27 17.32 0.38 -13.19
N LEU A 28 16.92 0.83 -12.00
CA LEU A 28 15.79 1.71 -11.82
C LEU A 28 16.02 3.07 -12.49
N ALA A 29 17.20 3.69 -12.29
CA ALA A 29 17.56 4.96 -12.94
C ALA A 29 17.47 4.87 -14.48
N LYS A 30 17.94 3.77 -15.08
CA LYS A 30 17.81 3.52 -16.53
C LYS A 30 16.35 3.42 -16.98
N ALA A 31 15.47 2.86 -16.17
CA ALA A 31 14.05 2.74 -16.48
C ALA A 31 13.29 4.07 -16.31
N LEU A 32 13.67 4.89 -15.32
CA LEU A 32 13.02 6.17 -15.04
C LEU A 32 13.35 7.25 -16.09
N LYS A 33 14.58 7.27 -16.59
CA LYS A 33 15.08 8.33 -17.47
C LYS A 33 14.29 8.54 -18.78
N PRO A 34 13.96 7.48 -19.56
CA PRO A 34 13.14 7.64 -20.77
C PRO A 34 11.74 8.21 -20.50
N LEU A 35 11.21 7.92 -19.30
CA LEU A 35 9.89 8.39 -18.86
C LEU A 35 9.95 9.78 -18.19
N ARG A 36 11.14 10.38 -18.06
CA ARG A 36 11.37 11.63 -17.32
C ARG A 36 10.90 11.53 -15.85
N MET A 37 10.97 10.33 -15.27
CA MET A 37 10.62 10.07 -13.87
C MET A 37 11.85 10.11 -12.94
N ASP A 38 13.03 10.39 -13.49
CA ASP A 38 14.30 10.56 -12.78
C ASP A 38 14.54 12.01 -12.29
N ILE A 39 13.63 12.92 -12.65
CA ILE A 39 13.58 14.30 -12.14
C ILE A 39 12.55 14.45 -11.03
N ASN A 40 12.70 15.48 -10.20
CA ASN A 40 11.76 15.75 -9.12
C ASN A 40 10.39 16.14 -9.65
N VAL A 41 9.34 15.52 -9.12
CA VAL A 41 7.96 15.96 -9.34
C VAL A 41 7.80 17.36 -8.75
N PRO A 42 7.33 18.34 -9.55
CA PRO A 42 7.21 19.72 -9.09
C PRO A 42 6.10 19.87 -8.04
N GLU A 43 6.28 20.88 -7.18
CA GLU A 43 5.28 21.26 -6.20
C GLU A 43 4.00 21.80 -6.84
N ASN A 44 2.84 21.53 -6.22
CA ASN A 44 1.58 22.11 -6.67
C ASN A 44 1.52 23.60 -6.36
N ARG A 45 0.89 24.36 -7.26
CA ARG A 45 0.64 25.79 -7.04
C ARG A 45 -0.45 26.08 -6.00
N ILE A 46 -1.19 25.05 -5.60
CA ILE A 46 -2.26 25.12 -4.61
C ILE A 46 -1.92 24.22 -3.43
N THR A 47 -2.47 24.54 -2.26
CA THR A 47 -2.27 23.78 -1.03
C THR A 47 -3.63 23.47 -0.40
N PRO A 48 -3.73 22.52 0.54
CA PRO A 48 -4.99 22.27 1.25
C PRO A 48 -5.58 23.51 1.92
N ALA A 49 -4.76 24.49 2.32
CA ALA A 49 -5.21 25.73 2.94
C ALA A 49 -5.83 26.73 1.93
N THR A 50 -5.48 26.63 0.64
CA THR A 50 -5.87 27.61 -0.38
C THR A 50 -6.78 27.04 -1.48
N ALA A 51 -6.86 25.72 -1.60
CA ALA A 51 -7.65 25.04 -2.63
C ALA A 51 -9.10 24.81 -2.20
N SER A 52 -10.05 25.05 -3.10
CA SER A 52 -11.43 24.57 -2.95
C SER A 52 -11.54 23.08 -3.29
N MET A 53 -12.55 22.40 -2.74
CA MET A 53 -12.80 20.99 -3.07
C MET A 53 -13.03 20.75 -4.57
N ALA A 54 -13.60 21.72 -5.30
CA ALA A 54 -13.74 21.63 -6.75
C ALA A 54 -12.37 21.65 -7.48
N GLN A 55 -11.41 22.46 -7.00
CA GLN A 55 -10.05 22.47 -7.56
C GLN A 55 -9.32 21.16 -7.26
N ILE A 56 -9.46 20.64 -6.03
CA ILE A 56 -8.88 19.35 -5.64
C ILE A 56 -9.48 18.21 -6.47
N LYS A 57 -10.81 18.17 -6.64
CA LYS A 57 -11.50 17.18 -7.49
C LYS A 57 -10.99 17.20 -8.93
N LYS A 58 -10.84 18.40 -9.53
CA LYS A 58 -10.27 18.54 -10.88
C LYS A 58 -8.82 18.03 -10.96
N MET A 59 -8.05 18.21 -9.89
CA MET A 59 -6.70 17.66 -9.80
C MET A 59 -6.73 16.13 -9.67
N MET A 60 -7.61 15.55 -8.86
CA MET A 60 -7.77 14.09 -8.74
C MET A 60 -8.14 13.45 -10.09
N ALA A 61 -9.03 14.09 -10.86
CA ALA A 61 -9.36 13.65 -12.22
C ALA A 61 -8.13 13.61 -13.14
N LYS A 62 -7.26 14.63 -13.05
CA LYS A 62 -6.01 14.66 -13.82
C LYS A 62 -5.00 13.61 -13.36
N VAL A 63 -4.88 13.41 -12.05
CA VAL A 63 -3.98 12.40 -11.47
C VAL A 63 -4.41 11.01 -11.92
N ASN A 64 -5.70 10.68 -11.81
CA ASN A 64 -6.23 9.40 -12.27
C ASN A 64 -5.95 9.16 -13.77
N ALA A 65 -6.24 10.14 -14.62
CA ALA A 65 -6.00 10.02 -16.06
C ALA A 65 -4.50 9.89 -16.39
N MET A 66 -3.63 10.59 -15.66
CA MET A 66 -2.18 10.51 -15.87
C MET A 66 -1.61 9.19 -15.38
N GLU A 67 -2.14 8.61 -14.30
CA GLU A 67 -1.77 7.28 -13.83
C GLU A 67 -2.11 6.21 -14.88
N GLU A 68 -3.32 6.22 -15.43
CA GLU A 68 -3.74 5.29 -16.49
C GLU A 68 -2.81 5.39 -17.72
N GLN A 69 -2.53 6.60 -18.18
CA GLN A 69 -1.60 6.82 -19.30
C GLN A 69 -0.17 6.38 -18.99
N THR A 70 0.32 6.67 -17.79
CA THR A 70 1.68 6.28 -17.36
C THR A 70 1.79 4.76 -17.25
N ALA A 71 0.74 4.10 -16.74
CA ALA A 71 0.68 2.65 -16.69
C ALA A 71 0.85 2.07 -18.09
N ASP A 72 0.18 2.56 -19.12
CA ASP A 72 0.34 2.00 -20.48
C ASP A 72 1.76 2.13 -21.06
N LEU A 73 2.53 3.11 -20.60
CA LEU A 73 3.91 3.36 -21.05
C LEU A 73 4.96 2.54 -20.28
N MET A 74 4.64 2.03 -19.10
CA MET A 74 5.59 1.31 -18.27
C MET A 74 5.70 -0.16 -18.70
N PRO A 75 6.87 -0.61 -19.19
CA PRO A 75 7.07 -2.00 -19.56
C PRO A 75 6.94 -2.87 -18.31
N ARG A 76 6.05 -3.84 -18.38
CA ARG A 76 5.72 -4.71 -17.25
C ARG A 76 5.98 -6.16 -17.56
N ASP A 77 5.74 -6.61 -18.79
CA ASP A 77 5.94 -8.00 -19.19
C ASP A 77 7.38 -8.46 -18.98
N LEU A 78 7.50 -9.60 -18.31
CA LEU A 78 8.75 -10.32 -18.15
C LEU A 78 8.79 -11.45 -19.19
N PRO A 79 9.97 -11.78 -19.74
CA PRO A 79 10.11 -12.88 -20.70
C PRO A 79 9.49 -14.20 -20.24
N GLY A 80 9.49 -14.48 -18.93
CA GLY A 80 8.93 -15.69 -18.34
C GLY A 80 7.41 -15.70 -18.16
N ASP A 81 6.68 -14.59 -18.33
CA ASP A 81 5.25 -14.57 -18.02
C ASP A 81 4.40 -15.48 -18.91
N LYS A 82 4.84 -15.70 -20.16
CA LYS A 82 4.16 -16.58 -21.11
C LYS A 82 4.22 -18.06 -20.74
N THR A 83 5.15 -18.45 -19.87
CA THR A 83 5.36 -19.84 -19.44
C THR A 83 5.01 -20.06 -17.97
N ARG A 84 4.38 -19.07 -17.32
CA ARG A 84 3.94 -19.21 -15.93
C ARG A 84 2.74 -20.15 -15.83
N PRO A 85 2.55 -20.82 -14.67
CA PRO A 85 1.36 -21.61 -14.41
C PRO A 85 0.09 -20.80 -14.62
N GLU A 86 -0.95 -21.46 -15.12
CA GLU A 86 -2.26 -20.84 -15.29
C GLU A 86 -2.89 -20.48 -13.94
N VAL A 87 -3.66 -19.38 -13.94
CA VAL A 87 -4.35 -18.86 -12.76
C VAL A 87 -5.82 -18.69 -13.09
N ASP A 88 -6.67 -19.45 -12.41
CA ASP A 88 -8.10 -19.28 -12.42
C ASP A 88 -8.47 -17.95 -11.78
N CYS A 89 -9.32 -17.19 -12.48
CA CYS A 89 -9.80 -15.89 -12.04
C CYS A 89 -11.33 -15.95 -11.93
N LYS A 90 -11.87 -15.71 -10.73
CA LYS A 90 -13.33 -15.64 -10.48
C LYS A 90 -13.68 -14.32 -9.81
N THR A 91 -14.79 -13.74 -10.20
CA THR A 91 -15.38 -12.60 -9.48
C THR A 91 -16.49 -13.09 -8.55
N VAL A 92 -16.48 -12.64 -7.31
CA VAL A 92 -17.57 -12.78 -6.35
C VAL A 92 -18.05 -11.38 -5.99
N THR A 93 -19.33 -11.08 -6.19
CA THR A 93 -19.92 -9.80 -5.81
C THR A 93 -20.67 -9.95 -4.50
N ILE A 94 -20.36 -9.09 -3.54
CA ILE A 94 -20.99 -9.06 -2.21
C ILE A 94 -21.68 -7.72 -1.99
N LYS A 95 -22.55 -7.66 -0.98
CA LYS A 95 -23.09 -6.39 -0.49
C LYS A 95 -22.20 -5.83 0.61
N GLY A 96 -21.71 -4.61 0.41
CA GLY A 96 -21.04 -3.83 1.45
C GLY A 96 -22.02 -3.34 2.51
N VAL A 97 -21.49 -2.87 3.63
CA VAL A 97 -22.30 -2.36 4.76
C VAL A 97 -23.17 -1.15 4.39
N ASP A 98 -22.77 -0.39 3.36
CA ASP A 98 -23.54 0.76 2.86
C ASP A 98 -24.57 0.36 1.76
N GLY A 99 -24.75 -0.95 1.51
CA GLY A 99 -25.67 -1.50 0.51
C GLY A 99 -25.15 -1.49 -0.93
N ASN A 100 -23.95 -0.99 -1.17
CA ASN A 100 -23.27 -1.04 -2.47
C ASN A 100 -22.77 -2.45 -2.80
N ASP A 101 -22.54 -2.71 -4.09
CA ASP A 101 -21.79 -3.89 -4.50
C ASP A 101 -20.30 -3.68 -4.25
N VAL A 102 -19.62 -4.76 -3.83
CA VAL A 102 -18.17 -4.85 -3.70
C VAL A 102 -17.73 -6.12 -4.42
N ASN A 103 -16.85 -5.98 -5.42
CA ASN A 103 -16.31 -7.14 -6.12
C ASN A 103 -15.08 -7.68 -5.39
N LEU A 104 -14.99 -9.00 -5.32
CA LEU A 104 -13.84 -9.76 -4.85
C LEU A 104 -13.28 -10.53 -6.04
N TYR A 105 -12.08 -10.18 -6.48
CA TYR A 105 -11.40 -10.89 -7.57
C TYR A 105 -10.50 -11.96 -6.99
N VAL A 106 -10.91 -13.22 -7.15
CA VAL A 106 -10.23 -14.40 -6.62
C VAL A 106 -9.27 -14.94 -7.68
N TYR A 107 -7.99 -15.04 -7.32
CA TYR A 107 -6.92 -15.59 -8.12
C TYR A 107 -6.38 -16.85 -7.44
N ARG A 108 -6.44 -17.98 -8.15
CA ARG A 108 -5.98 -19.27 -7.66
C ARG A 108 -5.22 -19.99 -8.76
N ARG A 109 -4.07 -20.59 -8.44
CA ARG A 109 -3.31 -21.39 -9.41
C ARG A 109 -4.14 -22.60 -9.85
N ALA A 110 -4.32 -22.81 -11.16
CA ALA A 110 -5.28 -23.78 -11.69
C ALA A 110 -4.95 -25.24 -11.31
N ASP A 111 -3.66 -25.56 -11.18
CA ASP A 111 -3.16 -26.88 -10.79
C ASP A 111 -3.15 -27.12 -9.26
N SER A 112 -3.65 -26.18 -8.45
CA SER A 112 -3.65 -26.30 -6.98
C SER A 112 -4.70 -27.28 -6.43
N GLY A 113 -5.63 -27.75 -7.28
CA GLY A 113 -6.73 -28.62 -6.89
C GLY A 113 -7.48 -28.09 -5.66
N ASN A 114 -7.83 -29.00 -4.75
CA ASN A 114 -8.56 -28.68 -3.51
C ASN A 114 -7.64 -28.39 -2.31
N ALA A 115 -6.36 -28.05 -2.54
CA ALA A 115 -5.45 -27.72 -1.45
C ALA A 115 -5.99 -26.54 -0.61
N LYS A 116 -5.87 -26.63 0.71
CA LYS A 116 -6.06 -25.48 1.59
C LYS A 116 -4.79 -24.62 1.57
N LEU A 117 -4.90 -23.41 1.03
CA LEU A 117 -3.78 -22.49 0.87
C LEU A 117 -3.95 -21.26 1.78
N PRO A 118 -2.87 -20.60 2.20
CA PRO A 118 -2.99 -19.29 2.82
C PRO A 118 -3.65 -18.31 1.84
N CYS A 119 -4.46 -17.39 2.37
CA CYS A 119 -5.05 -16.31 1.59
C CYS A 119 -4.33 -15.01 1.85
N VAL A 120 -4.01 -14.33 0.76
CA VAL A 120 -3.57 -12.94 0.77
C VAL A 120 -4.70 -12.09 0.23
N VAL A 121 -5.30 -11.28 1.09
CA VAL A 121 -6.30 -10.29 0.70
C VAL A 121 -5.56 -9.04 0.26
N TYR A 122 -5.58 -8.77 -1.05
CA TYR A 122 -4.88 -7.64 -1.64
C TYR A 122 -5.77 -6.39 -1.66
N ILE A 123 -5.23 -5.29 -1.17
CA ILE A 123 -5.85 -3.96 -1.19
C ILE A 123 -4.85 -3.03 -1.89
N HIS A 124 -5.26 -2.47 -3.03
CA HIS A 124 -4.37 -1.69 -3.87
C HIS A 124 -4.08 -0.28 -3.34
N GLY A 125 -2.98 0.31 -3.81
CA GLY A 125 -2.54 1.68 -3.53
C GLY A 125 -3.35 2.78 -4.20
N GLY A 126 -2.73 3.92 -4.50
CA GLY A 126 -3.43 5.11 -5.03
C GLY A 126 -3.99 6.04 -3.96
N GLY A 127 -3.39 6.00 -2.75
CA GLY A 127 -3.71 6.92 -1.65
C GLY A 127 -5.14 6.84 -1.12
N MET A 128 -5.83 5.71 -1.35
CA MET A 128 -7.27 5.51 -1.11
C MET A 128 -8.17 6.43 -1.95
N VAL A 129 -7.60 7.17 -2.89
CA VAL A 129 -8.30 8.19 -3.68
C VAL A 129 -8.46 7.78 -5.12
N HIS A 130 -7.52 7.07 -5.73
CA HIS A 130 -7.59 6.69 -7.15
C HIS A 130 -6.94 5.31 -7.39
N GLY A 131 -6.86 4.92 -8.66
CA GLY A 131 -6.33 3.62 -9.09
C GLY A 131 -7.44 2.64 -9.47
N GLN A 132 -7.04 1.49 -10.02
CA GLN A 132 -7.97 0.47 -10.48
C GLN A 132 -7.54 -0.91 -9.97
N THR A 133 -8.45 -1.65 -9.33
CA THR A 133 -8.20 -3.01 -8.83
C THR A 133 -7.69 -3.95 -9.93
N LEU A 134 -8.24 -3.82 -11.14
CA LEU A 134 -7.89 -4.64 -12.31
C LEU A 134 -6.84 -4.01 -13.23
N SER A 135 -6.08 -3.01 -12.75
CA SER A 135 -4.93 -2.51 -13.52
C SER A 135 -3.97 -3.66 -13.84
N ALA A 136 -3.28 -3.60 -14.98
CA ALA A 136 -2.35 -4.68 -15.37
C ALA A 136 -1.32 -4.97 -14.27
N GLY A 137 -0.77 -3.93 -13.62
CA GLY A 137 0.17 -4.08 -12.50
C GLY A 137 -0.41 -4.88 -11.34
N HIS A 138 -1.62 -4.53 -10.89
CA HIS A 138 -2.30 -5.23 -9.79
C HIS A 138 -2.68 -6.67 -10.16
N VAL A 139 -3.13 -6.90 -11.40
CA VAL A 139 -3.45 -8.26 -11.88
C VAL A 139 -2.19 -9.13 -11.89
N HIS A 140 -1.06 -8.61 -12.37
CA HIS A 140 0.21 -9.35 -12.34
C HIS A 140 0.69 -9.62 -10.91
N TRP A 141 0.51 -8.66 -10.00
CA TRP A 141 0.82 -8.83 -8.59
C TRP A 141 -0.01 -9.96 -7.96
N CYS A 142 -1.34 -9.90 -8.12
CA CYS A 142 -2.26 -10.92 -7.59
C CYS A 142 -2.00 -12.30 -8.19
N LYS A 143 -1.80 -12.40 -9.51
CA LYS A 143 -1.42 -13.66 -10.17
C LYS A 143 -0.07 -14.16 -9.65
N GLY A 144 0.88 -13.27 -9.41
CA GLY A 144 2.19 -13.62 -8.88
C GLY A 144 2.11 -14.25 -7.49
N ILE A 145 1.32 -13.65 -6.59
CA ILE A 145 1.02 -14.19 -5.27
C ILE A 145 0.30 -15.55 -5.38
N ALA A 146 -0.67 -15.68 -6.28
CA ALA A 146 -1.38 -16.94 -6.49
C ALA A 146 -0.43 -18.06 -6.95
N ILE A 147 0.43 -17.77 -7.93
CA ILE A 147 1.42 -18.71 -8.48
C ILE A 147 2.41 -19.16 -7.41
N ALA A 148 2.82 -18.24 -6.53
CA ALA A 148 3.77 -18.51 -5.43
C ALA A 148 3.18 -19.38 -4.31
N GLY A 149 1.88 -19.70 -4.33
CA GLY A 149 1.28 -20.71 -3.45
C GLY A 149 0.28 -20.16 -2.44
N SER A 150 -0.46 -19.11 -2.78
CA SER A 150 -1.58 -18.58 -2.00
C SER A 150 -2.86 -18.51 -2.84
N VAL A 151 -4.01 -18.35 -2.19
CA VAL A 151 -5.18 -17.75 -2.85
C VAL A 151 -5.05 -16.23 -2.69
N CYS A 152 -4.98 -15.49 -3.79
CA CYS A 152 -4.99 -14.03 -3.72
C CYS A 152 -6.41 -13.51 -3.98
N ILE A 153 -6.93 -12.64 -3.12
CA ILE A 153 -8.25 -12.03 -3.32
C ILE A 153 -8.12 -10.52 -3.28
N ALA A 154 -8.31 -9.85 -4.42
CA ALA A 154 -8.30 -8.40 -4.49
C ALA A 154 -9.69 -7.84 -4.19
N ILE A 155 -9.79 -6.86 -3.28
CA ILE A 155 -11.05 -6.17 -2.96
C ILE A 155 -11.18 -4.93 -3.84
N ASP A 156 -12.28 -4.85 -4.58
CA ASP A 156 -12.65 -3.70 -5.40
C ASP A 156 -13.41 -2.66 -4.55
N PHE A 157 -12.67 -1.92 -3.74
CA PHE A 157 -13.24 -0.91 -2.84
C PHE A 157 -13.52 0.40 -3.56
N ARG A 158 -14.46 1.21 -3.04
CA ARG A 158 -14.68 2.58 -3.52
C ARG A 158 -13.49 3.46 -3.19
N ASN A 159 -12.81 3.93 -4.22
CA ASN A 159 -11.88 5.04 -4.15
C ASN A 159 -12.58 6.35 -3.81
N ALA A 160 -11.88 7.28 -3.13
CA ALA A 160 -12.47 8.58 -2.87
C ALA A 160 -12.74 9.39 -4.13
N PHE A 161 -11.95 9.23 -5.18
CA PHE A 161 -12.27 9.74 -6.51
C PHE A 161 -12.57 8.56 -7.44
N LEU A 162 -13.81 8.47 -7.90
CA LEU A 162 -14.19 7.53 -8.95
C LEU A 162 -14.49 8.32 -10.23
N PRO A 163 -13.82 8.05 -11.37
CA PRO A 163 -14.15 8.71 -12.63
C PRO A 163 -15.61 8.48 -13.06
N SER A 164 -16.28 9.52 -13.56
CA SER A 164 -17.64 9.47 -14.10
C SER A 164 -17.83 10.53 -15.18
N SER A 165 -18.89 10.41 -15.98
CA SER A 165 -19.20 11.32 -17.09
C SER A 165 -19.45 12.78 -16.66
N ASP A 166 -19.80 13.01 -15.40
CA ASP A 166 -20.03 14.33 -14.77
C ASP A 166 -18.82 14.83 -13.94
N GLY A 167 -17.62 14.30 -14.21
CA GLY A 167 -16.37 14.79 -13.62
C GLY A 167 -15.93 14.11 -12.33
N GLY A 168 -16.53 12.95 -12.01
CA GLY A 168 -16.14 12.04 -10.94
C GLY A 168 -17.09 12.03 -9.74
N ILE A 169 -17.23 10.90 -9.05
CA ILE A 169 -17.97 10.75 -7.79
C ILE A 169 -16.98 10.82 -6.63
N HIS A 170 -17.36 11.52 -5.55
CA HIS A 170 -16.53 11.68 -4.36
C HIS A 170 -17.03 10.77 -3.23
N HIS A 171 -16.27 9.73 -2.88
CA HIS A 171 -16.54 8.81 -1.77
C HIS A 171 -15.51 8.97 -0.64
N PRO A 172 -15.60 10.01 0.20
CA PRO A 172 -14.61 10.23 1.26
C PRO A 172 -14.55 9.07 2.25
N PHE A 173 -13.53 9.09 3.11
CA PHE A 173 -13.49 8.24 4.30
C PHE A 173 -14.86 8.26 5.04
N PRO A 174 -15.40 7.11 5.47
CA PRO A 174 -14.80 5.78 5.49
C PRO A 174 -15.25 4.83 4.36
N ALA A 175 -15.74 5.31 3.20
CA ALA A 175 -16.34 4.45 2.17
C ALA A 175 -15.47 3.24 1.74
N GLY A 176 -14.23 3.50 1.31
CA GLY A 176 -13.30 2.42 0.93
C GLY A 176 -12.91 1.48 2.08
N LEU A 177 -12.81 2.01 3.32
CA LEU A 177 -12.54 1.19 4.51
C LEU A 177 -13.72 0.27 4.84
N ASN A 178 -14.95 0.76 4.68
CA ASN A 178 -16.16 -0.03 4.85
C ASN A 178 -16.22 -1.20 3.86
N ASP A 179 -15.87 -0.95 2.59
CA ASP A 179 -15.81 -1.99 1.56
C ASP A 179 -14.73 -3.03 1.86
N CYS A 180 -13.53 -2.60 2.29
CA CYS A 180 -12.46 -3.51 2.72
C CYS A 180 -12.91 -4.39 3.90
N ALA A 181 -13.53 -3.81 4.93
CA ALA A 181 -14.04 -4.56 6.07
C ALA A 181 -15.10 -5.59 5.66
N SER A 182 -16.09 -5.20 4.82
CA SER A 182 -17.10 -6.12 4.30
C SER A 182 -16.47 -7.26 3.48
N GLY A 183 -15.49 -6.95 2.63
CA GLY A 183 -14.76 -7.96 1.85
C GLY A 183 -14.02 -8.96 2.75
N VAL A 184 -13.27 -8.48 3.74
CA VAL A 184 -12.53 -9.34 4.67
C VAL A 184 -13.47 -10.23 5.49
N GLN A 185 -14.56 -9.68 6.04
CA GLN A 185 -15.55 -10.45 6.80
C GLN A 185 -16.25 -11.51 5.93
N HIS A 186 -16.50 -11.21 4.66
CA HIS A 186 -17.05 -12.19 3.72
C HIS A 186 -16.04 -13.32 3.45
N ILE A 187 -14.79 -12.99 3.14
CA ILE A 187 -13.73 -14.00 2.88
C ILE A 187 -13.55 -14.90 4.11
N ALA A 188 -13.49 -14.32 5.31
CA ALA A 188 -13.36 -15.05 6.56
C ALA A 188 -14.51 -16.04 6.81
N SER A 189 -15.76 -15.62 6.54
CA SER A 189 -16.93 -16.50 6.70
C SER A 189 -17.04 -17.60 5.63
N HIS A 190 -16.27 -17.52 4.54
CA HIS A 190 -16.27 -18.49 3.43
C HIS A 190 -14.91 -19.21 3.25
N LYS A 191 -14.04 -19.23 4.28
CA LYS A 191 -12.71 -19.87 4.21
C LYS A 191 -12.75 -21.31 3.65
N SER A 192 -13.73 -22.12 4.07
CA SER A 192 -13.84 -23.51 3.61
C SER A 192 -14.20 -23.63 2.13
N GLU A 193 -15.13 -22.80 1.63
CA GLU A 193 -15.52 -22.78 0.22
C GLU A 193 -14.36 -22.32 -0.66
N LEU A 194 -13.64 -21.30 -0.21
CA LEU A 194 -12.51 -20.73 -0.92
C LEU A 194 -11.22 -21.59 -0.80
N GLY A 195 -11.23 -22.63 0.03
CA GLY A 195 -10.07 -23.48 0.29
C GLY A 195 -8.91 -22.71 0.94
N ILE A 196 -9.21 -21.89 1.95
CA ILE A 196 -8.28 -21.00 2.63
C ILE A 196 -7.91 -21.56 4.02
N SER A 197 -6.64 -21.48 4.40
CA SER A 197 -6.13 -21.88 5.73
C SER A 197 -5.81 -20.73 6.68
N SER A 198 -5.41 -19.57 6.16
CA SER A 198 -5.15 -18.33 6.92
C SER A 198 -5.52 -17.13 6.06
N LEU A 199 -5.73 -15.97 6.68
CA LEU A 199 -6.11 -14.72 6.02
C LEU A 199 -5.15 -13.62 6.44
N VAL A 200 -4.28 -13.21 5.52
CA VAL A 200 -3.36 -12.08 5.69
C VAL A 200 -3.81 -10.92 4.82
N LEU A 201 -3.90 -9.72 5.41
CA LEU A 201 -4.14 -8.50 4.64
C LEU A 201 -2.81 -8.01 4.05
N GLN A 202 -2.80 -7.66 2.78
CA GLN A 202 -1.64 -7.09 2.10
C GLN A 202 -2.05 -5.88 1.28
N GLY A 203 -1.24 -4.84 1.34
CA GLY A 203 -1.36 -3.69 0.45
C GLY A 203 -0.09 -2.88 0.39
N GLU A 204 -0.02 -1.97 -0.56
CA GLU A 204 1.04 -0.97 -0.71
C GLU A 204 0.47 0.44 -0.61
N SER A 205 1.24 1.39 -0.08
CA SER A 205 0.84 2.82 -0.09
C SER A 205 -0.51 3.04 0.60
N GLY A 206 -1.49 3.58 -0.11
CA GLY A 206 -2.86 3.72 0.39
C GLY A 206 -3.56 2.40 0.69
N GLY A 207 -3.19 1.32 -0.01
CA GLY A 207 -3.68 -0.03 0.28
C GLY A 207 -3.10 -0.58 1.58
N ALA A 208 -1.84 -0.26 1.88
CA ALA A 208 -1.25 -0.55 3.18
C ALA A 208 -1.94 0.22 4.31
N ASN A 209 -2.34 1.47 4.08
CA ASN A 209 -3.20 2.20 5.01
C ASN A 209 -4.50 1.44 5.27
N LEU A 210 -5.25 1.10 4.22
CA LEU A 210 -6.52 0.38 4.35
C LEU A 210 -6.36 -1.00 5.00
N ALA A 211 -5.27 -1.73 4.74
CA ALA A 211 -4.99 -3.01 5.40
C ALA A 211 -4.80 -2.83 6.92
N ILE A 212 -4.01 -1.83 7.32
CA ILE A 212 -3.80 -1.51 8.74
C ILE A 212 -5.11 -1.02 9.38
N ALA A 213 -5.80 -0.07 8.73
CA ALA A 213 -7.05 0.51 9.20
C ALA A 213 -8.17 -0.54 9.32
N THR A 214 -8.26 -1.48 8.38
CA THR A 214 -9.21 -2.61 8.44
C THR A 214 -8.93 -3.48 9.66
N THR A 215 -7.66 -3.71 9.99
CA THR A 215 -7.26 -4.47 11.19
C THR A 215 -7.62 -3.72 12.47
N LEU A 216 -7.39 -2.40 12.52
CA LEU A 216 -7.79 -1.54 13.64
C LEU A 216 -9.32 -1.53 13.81
N LYS A 217 -10.06 -1.44 12.71
CA LYS A 217 -11.52 -1.52 12.69
C LYS A 217 -12.00 -2.89 13.19
N ALA A 218 -11.36 -3.98 12.75
CA ALA A 218 -11.67 -5.33 13.21
C ALA A 218 -11.49 -5.50 14.72
N LYS A 219 -10.46 -4.88 15.30
CA LYS A 219 -10.28 -4.85 16.76
C LYS A 219 -11.39 -4.07 17.46
N ARG A 220 -11.69 -2.86 16.98
CA ARG A 220 -12.75 -2.01 17.55
C ARG A 220 -14.13 -2.68 17.49
N ASP A 221 -14.40 -3.40 16.41
CA ASP A 221 -15.70 -4.01 16.12
C ASP A 221 -15.81 -5.48 16.56
N GLY A 222 -14.76 -6.05 17.17
CA GLY A 222 -14.81 -7.37 17.82
C GLY A 222 -14.63 -8.59 16.90
N TRP A 223 -14.09 -8.42 15.69
CA TRP A 223 -13.86 -9.51 14.72
C TRP A 223 -12.39 -9.66 14.29
N MET A 224 -11.45 -9.05 15.02
CA MET A 224 -10.00 -9.13 14.75
C MET A 224 -9.46 -10.56 14.60
N LYS A 225 -10.05 -11.55 15.27
CA LYS A 225 -9.65 -12.97 15.19
C LYS A 225 -9.69 -13.56 13.77
N GLU A 226 -10.38 -12.89 12.84
CA GLU A 226 -10.47 -13.34 11.44
C GLU A 226 -9.25 -12.96 10.60
N ILE A 227 -8.38 -12.07 11.11
CA ILE A 227 -7.17 -11.59 10.45
C ILE A 227 -5.95 -12.20 11.13
N ASP A 228 -5.22 -13.03 10.39
CA ASP A 228 -4.09 -13.80 10.89
C ASP A 228 -2.76 -13.03 10.80
N GLY A 229 -2.69 -11.98 9.98
CA GLY A 229 -1.50 -11.13 9.82
C GLY A 229 -1.71 -9.95 8.87
N VAL A 230 -0.76 -9.01 8.87
CA VAL A 230 -0.76 -7.85 7.97
C VAL A 230 0.61 -7.66 7.34
N TYR A 231 0.68 -7.57 6.01
CA TYR A 231 1.89 -7.26 5.24
C TYR A 231 1.70 -5.90 4.54
N ALA A 232 2.30 -4.84 5.08
CA ALA A 232 2.13 -3.48 4.59
C ALA A 232 3.42 -2.97 3.92
N CYS A 233 3.35 -2.67 2.62
CA CYS A 233 4.44 -2.07 1.85
C CYS A 233 4.27 -0.54 1.79
N VAL A 234 5.36 0.20 1.97
CA VAL A 234 5.47 1.66 1.83
C VAL A 234 4.23 2.43 2.34
N PRO A 235 3.84 2.25 3.61
CA PRO A 235 2.52 2.66 4.10
C PRO A 235 2.31 4.18 4.02
N TYR A 236 1.18 4.60 3.43
CA TYR A 236 0.73 6.00 3.31
C TYR A 236 -0.25 6.33 4.45
N ILE A 237 0.27 6.64 5.64
CA ILE A 237 -0.50 6.55 6.89
C ILE A 237 -0.46 7.80 7.77
N SER A 238 0.40 8.79 7.47
CA SER A 238 0.55 9.95 8.36
C SER A 238 -0.55 11.01 8.21
N GLY A 239 -0.96 11.39 7.00
CA GLY A 239 -1.92 12.48 6.80
C GLY A 239 -1.38 13.88 7.14
N ILE A 240 -0.16 13.98 7.67
CA ILE A 240 0.41 15.25 8.18
C ILE A 240 1.11 16.08 7.11
N TRP A 241 1.09 15.65 5.84
CA TRP A 241 1.85 16.26 4.73
C TRP A 241 1.54 17.74 4.46
N HIS A 242 0.45 18.27 5.02
CA HIS A 242 0.08 19.69 4.95
C HIS A 242 0.84 20.58 5.95
N ARG A 243 1.54 19.99 6.93
CA ARG A 243 2.24 20.73 7.99
C ARG A 243 3.45 21.51 7.45
N PRO A 244 3.89 22.56 8.17
CA PRO A 244 5.11 23.29 7.84
C PRO A 244 6.35 22.39 7.72
N GLN A 245 7.25 22.71 6.78
CA GLN A 245 8.43 21.88 6.49
C GLN A 245 9.36 21.68 7.69
N ASP A 246 9.48 22.66 8.59
CA ASP A 246 10.31 22.54 9.79
C ASP A 246 9.74 21.52 10.79
N GLN A 247 8.41 21.36 10.83
CA GLN A 247 7.75 20.32 11.62
C GLN A 247 7.91 18.96 10.95
N LEU A 248 7.71 18.88 9.63
CA LEU A 248 7.93 17.64 8.88
C LEU A 248 9.38 17.16 9.01
N LEU A 249 10.37 18.06 8.94
CA LEU A 249 11.77 17.71 9.10
C LEU A 249 12.09 17.14 10.49
N LYS A 250 11.43 17.62 11.54
CA LYS A 250 11.63 17.13 12.90
C LYS A 250 10.96 15.77 13.13
N GLU A 251 9.80 15.55 12.52
CA GLU A 251 8.97 14.37 12.78
C GLU A 251 9.27 13.22 11.81
N LEU A 252 9.32 13.52 10.51
CA LEU A 252 9.49 12.58 9.41
C LEU A 252 10.47 13.14 8.36
N PRO A 253 11.79 13.17 8.64
CA PRO A 253 12.81 13.74 7.76
C PRO A 253 12.75 13.27 6.29
N SER A 254 12.33 12.03 6.04
CA SER A 254 12.15 11.47 4.69
C SER A 254 11.23 12.32 3.81
N LEU A 255 10.23 12.99 4.40
CA LEU A 255 9.32 13.90 3.69
C LEU A 255 10.03 15.12 3.10
N ILE A 256 11.21 15.49 3.60
CA ILE A 256 12.05 16.53 3.03
C ILE A 256 13.15 15.90 2.17
N GLU A 257 13.82 14.88 2.70
CA GLU A 257 14.94 14.16 2.06
C GLU A 257 14.61 13.65 0.66
N ASN A 258 13.42 13.06 0.49
CA ASN A 258 12.99 12.38 -0.73
C ASN A 258 11.78 13.09 -1.38
N ASN A 259 11.49 14.35 -1.02
CA ASN A 259 10.34 15.07 -1.59
C ASN A 259 10.50 15.23 -3.10
N GLY A 260 9.47 14.83 -3.86
CA GLY A 260 9.47 14.89 -5.31
C GLY A 260 10.11 13.66 -5.97
N TYR A 261 10.65 12.70 -5.21
CA TYR A 261 11.11 11.43 -5.75
C TYR A 261 9.89 10.55 -6.02
N PHE A 262 9.34 10.64 -7.23
CA PHE A 262 8.09 10.02 -7.67
C PHE A 262 6.82 10.53 -6.95
N LEU A 263 6.85 10.65 -5.62
CA LEU A 263 5.80 11.28 -4.81
C LEU A 263 6.19 12.70 -4.40
N GLN A 264 5.20 13.58 -4.37
CA GLN A 264 5.37 14.97 -3.96
C GLN A 264 4.47 15.30 -2.77
N VAL A 265 5.03 15.90 -1.72
CA VAL A 265 4.37 16.12 -0.43
C VAL A 265 3.11 16.98 -0.51
N THR A 266 3.09 18.06 -1.29
CA THR A 266 1.88 18.85 -1.53
C THR A 266 0.80 18.11 -2.30
N SER A 267 1.17 17.24 -3.26
CA SER A 267 0.20 16.36 -3.94
C SER A 267 -0.45 15.41 -2.94
N MET A 268 0.36 14.79 -2.07
CA MET A 268 -0.12 13.94 -0.99
C MET A 268 -1.02 14.70 -0.02
N ALA A 269 -0.66 15.92 0.37
CA ALA A 269 -1.46 16.75 1.26
C ALA A 269 -2.85 17.09 0.67
N LEU A 270 -2.92 17.40 -0.62
CA LEU A 270 -4.20 17.67 -1.30
C LEU A 270 -5.04 16.40 -1.45
N MET A 271 -4.40 15.26 -1.74
CA MET A 271 -5.06 13.96 -1.81
C MET A 271 -5.61 13.55 -0.43
N ALA A 272 -4.85 13.78 0.64
CA ALA A 272 -5.29 13.57 2.01
C ALA A 272 -6.52 14.43 2.37
N LYS A 273 -6.52 15.72 2.00
CA LYS A 273 -7.70 16.59 2.18
C LYS A 273 -8.91 16.11 1.37
N PHE A 274 -8.69 15.49 0.22
CA PHE A 274 -9.77 14.89 -0.55
C PHE A 274 -10.33 13.63 0.12
N TYR A 275 -9.47 12.80 0.69
CA TYR A 275 -9.88 11.57 1.39
C TYR A 275 -10.61 11.86 2.71
N THR A 276 -10.08 12.75 3.54
CA THR A 276 -10.68 13.21 4.81
C THR A 276 -11.01 14.70 4.73
N PRO A 277 -12.14 15.09 4.12
CA PRO A 277 -12.53 16.49 4.01
C PRO A 277 -12.87 17.11 5.37
N ASP A 278 -13.33 16.29 6.32
CA ASP A 278 -13.67 16.70 7.68
C ASP A 278 -12.44 16.69 8.59
N ASP A 279 -12.21 17.80 9.29
CA ASP A 279 -11.02 17.97 10.12
C ASP A 279 -10.97 17.00 11.32
N LYS A 280 -12.13 16.46 11.76
CA LYS A 280 -12.22 15.45 12.81
C LYS A 280 -11.47 14.16 12.48
N ASP A 281 -11.28 13.87 11.19
CA ASP A 281 -10.67 12.63 10.72
C ASP A 281 -9.15 12.76 10.48
N LEU A 282 -8.59 13.97 10.58
CA LEU A 282 -7.16 14.23 10.37
C LEU A 282 -6.26 13.47 11.35
N THR A 283 -6.76 13.13 12.54
CA THR A 283 -6.04 12.32 13.53
C THR A 283 -6.78 11.03 13.88
N ASN A 284 -7.79 10.64 13.10
CA ASN A 284 -8.52 9.40 13.31
C ASN A 284 -7.66 8.23 12.81
N PRO A 285 -7.27 7.27 13.66
CA PRO A 285 -6.37 6.19 13.25
C PRO A 285 -6.99 5.19 12.28
N LEU A 286 -8.31 5.24 12.03
CA LEU A 286 -8.94 4.49 10.94
C LEU A 286 -8.78 5.18 9.58
N ALA A 287 -8.51 6.48 9.53
CA ALA A 287 -8.17 7.19 8.30
C ALA A 287 -6.65 7.28 8.11
N TRP A 288 -5.93 7.54 9.21
CA TRP A 288 -4.49 7.76 9.24
C TRP A 288 -3.85 6.93 10.37
N PRO A 289 -3.53 5.64 10.14
CA PRO A 289 -3.00 4.73 11.16
C PRO A 289 -1.76 5.20 11.93
N TYR A 290 -1.01 6.16 11.38
CA TYR A 290 0.07 6.83 12.08
C TYR A 290 -0.37 7.49 13.40
N HIS A 291 -1.66 7.82 13.56
CA HIS A 291 -2.19 8.40 14.79
C HIS A 291 -2.63 7.37 15.85
N ALA A 292 -2.58 6.07 15.53
CA ALA A 292 -2.96 5.03 16.50
C ALA A 292 -2.04 5.06 17.72
N THR A 293 -2.64 5.06 18.91
CA THR A 293 -1.90 4.97 20.18
C THR A 293 -1.36 3.56 20.41
N VAL A 294 -0.34 3.42 21.25
CA VAL A 294 0.22 2.10 21.61
C VAL A 294 -0.85 1.16 22.16
N ASP A 295 -1.78 1.66 22.98
CA ASP A 295 -2.87 0.87 23.55
C ASP A 295 -3.87 0.38 22.49
N GLU A 296 -4.17 1.22 21.49
CA GLU A 296 -4.98 0.81 20.33
C GLU A 296 -4.30 -0.28 19.50
N LEU A 297 -2.97 -0.37 19.52
CA LEU A 297 -2.21 -1.39 18.80
C LEU A 297 -2.02 -2.71 19.57
N LYS A 298 -2.21 -2.74 20.89
CA LYS A 298 -2.02 -3.97 21.70
C LYS A 298 -2.90 -5.12 21.22
N GLY A 299 -2.34 -6.32 21.10
CA GLY A 299 -3.09 -7.52 20.72
C GLY A 299 -3.48 -7.63 19.24
N LEU A 300 -3.07 -6.67 18.39
CA LEU A 300 -3.19 -6.84 16.94
C LEU A 300 -2.38 -8.08 16.46
N PRO A 301 -2.76 -8.68 15.31
CA PRO A 301 -2.04 -9.81 14.73
C PRO A 301 -0.59 -9.42 14.33
N PRO A 302 0.26 -10.37 13.93
CA PRO A 302 1.61 -10.09 13.44
C PRO A 302 1.66 -9.14 12.24
N PHE A 303 2.73 -8.34 12.14
CA PHE A 303 2.95 -7.41 11.04
C PHE A 303 4.29 -7.67 10.32
N VAL A 304 4.29 -7.45 9.01
CA VAL A 304 5.50 -7.15 8.24
C VAL A 304 5.34 -5.77 7.63
N LEU A 305 6.30 -4.89 7.87
CA LEU A 305 6.37 -3.55 7.28
C LEU A 305 7.58 -3.48 6.34
N VAL A 306 7.37 -3.08 5.09
CA VAL A 306 8.46 -2.92 4.13
C VAL A 306 8.46 -1.49 3.64
N MET A 307 9.57 -0.78 3.80
CA MET A 307 9.74 0.58 3.31
C MET A 307 10.71 0.59 2.14
N ASP A 308 10.70 1.67 1.35
CA ASP A 308 11.66 1.90 0.27
C ASP A 308 12.59 3.07 0.67
N GLU A 309 13.89 2.98 0.37
CA GLU A 309 14.90 3.93 0.89
C GLU A 309 14.68 5.36 0.39
N LEU A 310 14.31 5.51 -0.88
CA LEU A 310 14.14 6.79 -1.59
C LEU A 310 12.67 7.24 -1.63
N ASP A 311 11.89 6.78 -0.67
CA ASP A 311 10.48 7.13 -0.50
C ASP A 311 10.30 8.23 0.54
N PRO A 312 9.54 9.31 0.26
CA PRO A 312 9.19 10.28 1.29
C PRO A 312 8.38 9.69 2.46
N LEU A 313 7.66 8.59 2.27
CA LEU A 313 6.86 7.91 3.29
C LEU A 313 7.66 6.93 4.17
N ARG A 314 8.97 6.78 3.92
CA ARG A 314 9.82 5.83 4.64
C ARG A 314 9.73 5.99 6.16
N ASP A 315 9.86 7.21 6.67
CA ASP A 315 9.98 7.42 8.11
C ASP A 315 8.64 7.22 8.84
N GLU A 316 7.48 7.43 8.19
CA GLU A 316 6.17 7.17 8.82
C GLU A 316 5.91 5.67 8.99
N GLY A 317 6.33 4.85 8.03
CA GLY A 317 6.34 3.39 8.16
C GLY A 317 7.23 2.91 9.30
N ILE A 318 8.45 3.45 9.41
CA ILE A 318 9.39 3.13 10.51
C ILE A 318 8.78 3.55 11.87
N ALA A 319 8.21 4.75 11.95
CA ALA A 319 7.59 5.25 13.17
C ALA A 319 6.40 4.37 13.60
N PHE A 320 5.56 3.94 12.66
CA PHE A 320 4.47 3.01 12.94
C PHE A 320 4.98 1.64 13.41
N GLY A 321 6.02 1.11 12.78
CA GLY A 321 6.69 -0.12 13.23
C GLY A 321 7.20 -0.05 14.67
N ARG A 322 7.79 1.09 15.07
CA ARG A 322 8.22 1.32 16.46
C ARG A 322 7.04 1.28 17.43
N LYS A 323 5.88 1.84 17.07
CA LYS A 323 4.67 1.77 17.91
C LYS A 323 4.14 0.34 18.05
N LEU A 324 4.20 -0.47 16.98
CA LEU A 324 3.85 -1.90 17.05
C LEU A 324 4.78 -2.66 18.00
N VAL A 325 6.09 -2.43 17.92
CA VAL A 325 7.07 -3.00 18.86
C VAL A 325 6.72 -2.61 20.30
N GLN A 326 6.47 -1.32 20.54
CA GLN A 326 6.12 -0.83 21.88
C GLN A 326 4.80 -1.42 22.41
N ALA A 327 3.86 -1.74 21.51
CA ALA A 327 2.59 -2.39 21.84
C ALA A 327 2.71 -3.90 22.07
N GLY A 328 3.90 -4.49 21.91
CA GLY A 328 4.12 -5.93 22.03
C GLY A 328 3.59 -6.74 20.84
N VAL A 329 3.28 -6.08 19.72
CA VAL A 329 2.88 -6.77 18.48
C VAL A 329 4.13 -7.35 17.85
N GLY A 330 4.08 -8.62 17.41
CA GLY A 330 5.24 -9.19 16.72
C GLY A 330 5.33 -8.66 15.31
N VAL A 331 6.31 -7.78 15.09
CA VAL A 331 6.51 -7.05 13.84
C VAL A 331 7.91 -7.29 13.31
N THR A 332 8.03 -7.46 12.00
CA THR A 332 9.30 -7.35 11.27
C THR A 332 9.24 -6.11 10.39
N SER A 333 10.34 -5.38 10.27
CA SER A 333 10.43 -4.22 9.39
C SER A 333 11.72 -4.25 8.56
N SER A 334 11.64 -3.89 7.29
CA SER A 334 12.78 -3.82 6.38
C SER A 334 12.73 -2.59 5.48
N VAL A 335 13.88 -2.21 4.92
CA VAL A 335 14.01 -1.14 3.94
C VAL A 335 14.65 -1.72 2.68
N ASN A 336 14.00 -1.56 1.53
CA ASN A 336 14.60 -1.87 0.24
C ASN A 336 15.51 -0.71 -0.17
N LEU A 337 16.80 -1.00 -0.36
CA LEU A 337 17.80 0.02 -0.70
C LEU A 337 17.74 0.40 -2.18
N GLY A 338 18.00 1.68 -2.45
CA GLY A 338 18.15 2.29 -3.76
C GLY A 338 16.89 2.39 -4.60
N VAL A 339 15.71 2.18 -4.00
CA VAL A 339 14.44 2.16 -4.72
C VAL A 339 13.47 3.21 -4.21
N ILE A 340 12.58 3.65 -5.10
CA ILE A 340 11.53 4.64 -4.83
C ILE A 340 10.25 3.95 -4.38
N HIS A 341 9.26 4.74 -3.99
CA HIS A 341 7.96 4.27 -3.54
C HIS A 341 7.33 3.17 -4.43
N ALA A 342 6.98 2.04 -3.80
CA ALA A 342 6.28 0.89 -4.38
C ALA A 342 7.03 0.19 -5.53
N THR A 343 8.37 0.23 -5.52
CA THR A 343 9.16 -0.25 -6.65
C THR A 343 8.96 -1.75 -6.94
N SER A 344 8.78 -2.58 -5.90
CA SER A 344 8.57 -4.03 -6.03
C SER A 344 7.36 -4.37 -6.90
N LEU A 345 6.31 -3.55 -6.88
CA LEU A 345 5.10 -3.76 -7.65
C LEU A 345 5.19 -3.08 -9.02
N ILE A 346 5.56 -1.80 -9.03
CA ILE A 346 5.46 -0.94 -10.22
C ILE A 346 6.55 -1.28 -11.25
N PHE A 347 7.80 -1.49 -10.80
CA PHE A 347 8.96 -1.64 -11.66
C PHE A 347 9.45 -3.10 -11.71
N ARG A 348 8.52 -4.04 -11.93
CA ARG A 348 8.86 -5.47 -11.97
C ARG A 348 9.84 -5.84 -13.08
N GLN A 349 9.83 -5.13 -14.21
CA GLN A 349 10.72 -5.43 -15.34
C GLN A 349 12.14 -4.91 -15.12
N PRO A 350 12.36 -3.68 -14.61
CA PRO A 350 13.70 -3.22 -14.23
C PRO A 350 14.33 -3.96 -13.04
N LEU A 351 13.51 -4.42 -12.08
CA LEU A 351 13.96 -5.05 -10.83
C LEU A 351 13.15 -6.32 -10.50
N PRO A 352 13.22 -7.37 -11.33
CA PRO A 352 12.45 -8.60 -11.14
C PRO A 352 12.81 -9.33 -9.84
N GLU A 353 14.07 -9.24 -9.38
CA GLU A 353 14.52 -9.83 -8.12
C GLU A 353 13.82 -9.24 -6.91
N LEU A 354 13.59 -7.91 -6.91
CA LEU A 354 12.83 -7.25 -5.86
C LEU A 354 11.35 -7.66 -5.93
N HIS A 355 10.77 -7.67 -7.13
CA HIS A 355 9.38 -8.09 -7.34
C HIS A 355 9.11 -9.51 -6.83
N PHE A 356 9.88 -10.49 -7.29
CA PHE A 356 9.71 -11.89 -6.88
C PHE A 356 10.11 -12.10 -5.42
N GLY A 357 11.16 -11.41 -4.94
CA GLY A 357 11.56 -11.44 -3.53
C GLY A 357 10.43 -10.98 -2.61
N THR A 358 9.77 -9.86 -2.93
CA THR A 358 8.64 -9.36 -2.14
C THR A 358 7.45 -10.32 -2.19
N ILE A 359 7.09 -10.87 -3.34
CA ILE A 359 5.99 -11.86 -3.45
C ILE A 359 6.30 -13.11 -2.61
N ASN A 360 7.52 -13.64 -2.70
CA ASN A 360 7.92 -14.81 -1.92
C ASN A 360 7.86 -14.53 -0.41
N ASN A 361 8.27 -13.34 0.03
CA ASN A 361 8.19 -12.93 1.43
C ASN A 361 6.73 -12.79 1.91
N ILE A 362 5.83 -12.23 1.08
CA ILE A 362 4.39 -12.15 1.38
C ILE A 362 3.82 -13.55 1.59
N VAL A 363 4.09 -14.48 0.67
CA VAL A 363 3.57 -15.85 0.75
C VAL A 363 4.18 -16.60 1.92
N ALA A 364 5.48 -16.49 2.17
CA ALA A 364 6.13 -17.11 3.33
C ALA A 364 5.55 -16.60 4.65
N PHE A 365 5.27 -15.29 4.76
CA PHE A 365 4.60 -14.73 5.92
C PHE A 365 3.17 -15.28 6.08
N ALA A 366 2.38 -15.31 5.01
CA ALA A 366 1.02 -15.87 5.04
C ALA A 366 0.99 -17.36 5.41
N GLN A 367 1.98 -18.14 4.95
CA GLN A 367 2.19 -19.53 5.34
C GLN A 367 2.55 -19.66 6.83
N SER A 368 3.37 -18.76 7.38
CA SER A 368 3.74 -18.78 8.80
C SER A 368 2.58 -18.48 9.75
N CYS A 369 1.51 -17.87 9.25
CA CYS A 369 0.31 -17.54 10.02
C CYS A 369 -0.72 -18.69 10.09
N ARG A 370 -0.41 -19.86 9.52
CA ARG A 370 -1.32 -21.02 9.46
C ARG A 370 -1.55 -21.68 10.82
N GLU A 371 -2.82 -21.94 11.15
CA GLU A 371 -3.26 -22.64 12.37
C GLU A 371 -2.75 -24.09 12.45
N ASP A 372 -2.53 -24.74 11.31
CA ASP A 372 -2.16 -26.15 11.18
C ASP A 372 -0.64 -26.41 11.23
N SER A 373 0.17 -25.41 11.60
CA SER A 373 1.63 -25.53 11.71
C SER A 373 2.13 -26.45 12.84
N GLY A 374 1.25 -27.04 13.66
CA GLY A 374 1.56 -28.11 14.62
C GLY A 374 2.50 -27.73 15.78
N THR A 375 3.19 -26.61 15.65
CA THR A 375 4.02 -25.95 16.64
C THR A 375 3.71 -24.47 16.47
N PRO A 376 3.02 -23.81 17.41
CA PRO A 376 2.85 -22.37 17.28
C PRO A 376 4.26 -21.78 17.30
N ILE A 377 4.65 -21.07 16.22
CA ILE A 377 5.94 -20.36 16.14
C ILE A 377 6.08 -19.36 17.31
N ARG A 378 4.96 -19.04 17.97
CA ARG A 378 4.92 -18.28 19.22
C ARG A 378 4.50 -19.17 20.38
N PRO A 379 5.22 -19.14 21.53
CA PRO A 379 4.60 -19.58 22.77
C PRO A 379 3.31 -18.79 22.97
N LYS A 380 2.22 -19.46 23.36
CA LYS A 380 1.05 -18.78 23.91
C LYS A 380 1.58 -17.96 25.09
N LEU A 381 1.71 -16.65 24.92
CA LEU A 381 2.04 -15.76 26.03
C LEU A 381 0.85 -15.86 27.00
N SER A 382 1.12 -16.49 28.14
CA SER A 382 0.20 -16.69 29.27
C SER A 382 -0.19 -15.38 29.92
#